data_AF-A0A485LQW7-F1
#
_entry.id   AF-A0A485LQW7-F1
#
_cell.length_a   1.000
_cell.length_b   1.000
_cell.length_c   1.000
_cell.angle_alpha   90.00
_cell.angle_beta   90.00
_cell.angle_gamma   90.00
#
_symmetry.space_group_name_H-M   'P 1'
#
loop_
_entity.id
_entity.type
_entity.pdbx_description
1 polymer ?
#
loop_
_entity_poly.entity_id
_entity_poly.type
_entity_poly.pdbx_seq_one_letter_code
_entity_poly.pdbx_strand_id
1 'polypeptide(L)'
;MFSREPFSGQDAKVSSCISLIKPRATQAIQLSTTDATTAVEMPTALQSTQMLVVVSPEDFPELEVVKPHFCDTMDVSFGLDEGLVQVFSSHRPLARTYVKVFVQTKASKKPTFYKDGYTDICGRFDYMAINDTALLLDVTKVALLLLHPQHGAVIRQISPPVTISTEADQRPAKLDWKARV
;
A
#
# COMPACT_ATOMS: atom_id res chain seq x y z
N MET A 1 -2.50 3.22 -11.22
CA MET A 1 -1.98 1.93 -10.69
C MET A 1 -0.78 2.19 -9.77
N PHE A 2 -0.65 1.43 -8.68
CA PHE A 2 0.31 1.68 -7.59
C PHE A 2 1.76 1.93 -8.05
N SER A 3 2.27 1.20 -9.05
CA SER A 3 3.65 1.41 -9.54
C SER A 3 3.88 2.75 -10.26
N ARG A 4 2.83 3.45 -10.71
CA ARG A 4 2.93 4.77 -11.36
C ARG A 4 2.66 5.90 -10.37
N GLU A 5 1.73 5.67 -9.45
CA GLU A 5 1.25 6.65 -8.50
C GLU A 5 1.02 6.02 -7.12
N PRO A 6 2.07 5.63 -6.38
CA PRO A 6 1.93 4.90 -5.12
C PRO A 6 1.39 5.77 -3.98
N PHE A 7 1.52 7.10 -4.11
CA PHE A 7 1.04 8.08 -3.12
C PHE A 7 -0.35 8.67 -3.44
N SER A 8 -1.03 8.23 -4.51
CA SER A 8 -2.39 8.69 -4.85
C SER A 8 -3.50 7.93 -4.10
N GLY A 9 -3.19 6.82 -3.43
CA GLY A 9 -4.16 6.06 -2.62
C GLY A 9 -5.36 5.53 -3.40
N GLN A 10 -6.55 5.55 -2.80
CA GLN A 10 -7.83 5.20 -3.44
C GLN A 10 -8.34 6.27 -4.42
N ASP A 11 -7.81 7.49 -4.34
CA ASP A 11 -8.19 8.63 -5.19
C ASP A 11 -7.37 8.72 -6.50
N ALA A 12 -6.61 7.67 -6.82
CA ALA A 12 -5.86 7.62 -8.07
C ALA A 12 -6.81 7.74 -9.27
N LYS A 13 -6.74 8.89 -9.96
CA LYS A 13 -7.47 9.11 -11.22
C LYS A 13 -6.93 8.16 -12.28
N VAL A 14 -7.78 7.26 -12.74
CA VAL A 14 -7.44 6.36 -13.85
C VAL A 14 -7.88 7.05 -15.14
N SER A 15 -6.95 7.64 -15.88
CA SER A 15 -7.26 8.26 -17.18
C SER A 15 -7.56 7.21 -18.25
N SER A 16 -8.73 7.40 -18.90
CA SER A 16 -9.10 7.18 -20.31
C SER A 16 -8.69 5.93 -21.11
N CYS A 17 -8.01 4.94 -20.53
CA CYS A 17 -7.56 3.75 -21.28
C CYS A 17 -8.45 2.50 -21.13
N ILE A 18 -9.70 2.63 -20.69
CA ILE A 18 -10.59 1.49 -20.41
C ILE A 18 -11.36 0.98 -21.63
N SER A 19 -11.44 1.75 -22.72
CA SER A 19 -12.22 1.38 -23.92
C SER A 19 -11.81 0.06 -24.59
N LEU A 20 -10.69 -0.55 -24.19
CA LEU A 20 -10.20 -1.85 -24.68
C LEU A 20 -10.45 -3.03 -23.71
N ILE A 21 -11.11 -2.82 -22.57
CA ILE A 21 -11.28 -3.84 -21.51
C ILE A 21 -12.75 -4.25 -21.40
N LYS A 22 -13.03 -5.56 -21.47
CA LYS A 22 -14.38 -6.10 -21.24
C LYS A 22 -14.71 -6.08 -19.74
N PRO A 23 -15.85 -5.49 -19.31
CA PRO A 23 -16.26 -5.52 -17.91
C PRO A 23 -16.55 -6.96 -17.46
N ARG A 24 -16.17 -7.28 -16.22
CA ARG A 24 -16.46 -8.59 -15.61
C ARG A 24 -17.91 -8.72 -15.19
N ALA A 25 -18.53 -7.61 -14.80
CA ALA A 25 -19.96 -7.49 -14.52
C ALA A 25 -20.41 -6.08 -14.90
N THR A 26 -21.67 -5.96 -15.32
CA THR A 26 -22.34 -4.70 -15.63
C THR A 26 -23.72 -4.76 -14.99
N GLN A 27 -24.12 -3.66 -14.36
CA GLN A 27 -25.41 -3.54 -13.69
C GLN A 27 -25.97 -2.15 -13.95
N ALA A 28 -27.22 -2.09 -14.41
CA ALA A 28 -27.97 -0.84 -14.48
C ALA A 28 -28.46 -0.48 -13.06
N ILE A 29 -28.25 0.76 -12.65
CA ILE A 29 -28.62 1.26 -11.33
C ILE A 29 -29.60 2.42 -11.51
N GLN A 30 -30.73 2.36 -10.83
CA GLN A 30 -31.61 3.51 -10.72
C GLN A 30 -31.14 4.41 -9.57
N LEU A 31 -30.89 5.68 -9.87
CA LEU A 31 -30.47 6.65 -8.87
C LEU A 31 -31.65 7.01 -7.96
N SER A 32 -31.36 7.14 -6.67
CA SER A 32 -32.32 7.65 -5.69
C SER A 32 -32.68 9.09 -6.04
N THR A 33 -33.97 9.38 -6.16
CA THR A 33 -34.47 10.75 -6.41
C THR A 33 -34.59 11.57 -5.12
N THR A 34 -34.56 10.91 -3.97
CA THR A 34 -34.77 11.52 -2.65
C THR A 34 -33.46 11.80 -1.90
N ASP A 35 -32.48 10.90 -2.04
CA ASP A 35 -31.18 11.00 -1.37
C ASP A 35 -30.08 11.43 -2.35
N ALA A 36 -29.14 12.24 -1.86
CA ALA A 36 -27.97 12.67 -2.64
C ALA A 36 -26.94 11.54 -2.87
N THR A 37 -27.13 10.36 -2.29
CA THR A 37 -26.23 9.22 -2.40
C THR A 37 -27.02 7.93 -2.62
N THR A 38 -26.73 7.22 -3.71
CA THR A 38 -27.26 5.88 -3.98
C THR A 38 -26.22 4.84 -3.62
N ALA A 39 -26.53 3.97 -2.65
CA ALA A 39 -25.67 2.83 -2.29
C ALA A 39 -25.97 1.64 -3.20
N VAL A 40 -24.93 1.00 -3.72
CA VAL A 40 -25.04 -0.19 -4.57
C VAL A 40 -24.21 -1.30 -3.93
N GLU A 41 -24.85 -2.44 -3.67
CA GLU A 41 -24.13 -3.59 -3.11
C GLU A 41 -23.22 -4.24 -4.15
N MET A 42 -21.99 -4.52 -3.74
CA MET A 42 -21.02 -5.21 -4.60
C MET A 42 -21.37 -6.70 -4.72
N PRO A 43 -21.46 -7.26 -5.94
CA PRO A 43 -21.74 -8.67 -6.14
C PRO A 43 -20.76 -9.54 -5.38
N THR A 44 -21.25 -10.57 -4.66
CA THR A 44 -20.45 -11.41 -3.77
C THR A 44 -19.24 -12.04 -4.47
N ALA A 45 -19.37 -12.42 -5.74
CA ALA A 45 -18.29 -12.99 -6.55
C ALA A 45 -17.11 -12.02 -6.79
N LEU A 46 -17.33 -10.72 -6.60
CA LEU A 46 -16.35 -9.66 -6.88
C LEU A 46 -15.77 -9.04 -5.59
N GLN A 47 -16.37 -9.29 -4.43
CA GLN A 47 -16.04 -8.65 -3.15
C GLN A 47 -14.59 -8.86 -2.67
N SER A 48 -13.84 -9.82 -3.20
CA SER A 48 -12.43 -10.05 -2.83
C SER A 48 -11.47 -9.83 -3.99
N THR A 49 -11.93 -9.14 -5.05
CA THR A 49 -11.13 -8.90 -6.25
C THR A 49 -10.82 -7.42 -6.42
N GLN A 50 -9.54 -7.12 -6.64
CA GLN A 50 -9.16 -5.78 -7.05
C GLN A 50 -9.73 -5.49 -8.44
N MET A 51 -10.49 -4.41 -8.57
CA MET A 51 -11.16 -4.05 -9.82
C MET A 51 -11.12 -2.54 -10.05
N LEU A 52 -11.45 -2.14 -11.27
CA LEU A 52 -11.84 -0.77 -11.58
C LEU A 52 -13.36 -0.75 -11.64
N VAL A 53 -13.96 0.18 -10.89
CA VAL A 53 -15.38 0.46 -10.96
C VAL A 53 -15.56 1.63 -11.90
N VAL A 54 -16.38 1.40 -12.91
CA VAL A 54 -16.75 2.36 -13.94
C VAL A 54 -18.21 2.72 -13.72
N VAL A 55 -18.48 4.01 -13.62
CA VAL A 55 -19.84 4.54 -13.53
C VAL A 55 -20.03 5.57 -14.64
N SER A 56 -21.00 5.32 -15.52
CA SER A 56 -21.38 6.22 -16.62
C SER A 56 -22.89 6.38 -16.66
N PRO A 57 -23.42 7.60 -16.87
CA PRO A 57 -24.82 7.78 -17.25
C PRO A 57 -25.13 7.04 -18.55
N GLU A 58 -26.36 6.54 -18.70
CA GLU A 58 -26.80 5.80 -19.89
C GLU A 58 -26.76 6.67 -21.16
N ASP A 59 -27.25 7.91 -21.05
CA ASP A 59 -27.35 8.84 -22.19
C ASP A 59 -26.07 9.66 -22.44
N PHE A 60 -25.14 9.71 -21.47
CA PHE A 60 -23.93 10.55 -21.52
C PHE A 60 -22.69 9.75 -21.12
N PRO A 61 -22.25 8.79 -21.96
CA PRO A 61 -21.09 7.94 -21.66
C PRO A 61 -19.78 8.73 -21.50
N GLU A 62 -19.68 9.93 -22.06
CA GLU A 62 -18.52 10.82 -21.90
C GLU A 62 -18.32 11.33 -20.47
N LEU A 63 -19.34 11.25 -19.61
CA LEU A 63 -19.27 11.62 -18.19
C LEU A 63 -18.83 10.45 -17.30
N GLU A 64 -18.20 9.43 -17.87
CA GLU A 64 -17.68 8.27 -17.14
C GLU A 64 -16.71 8.67 -16.01
N VAL A 65 -16.95 8.10 -14.84
CA VAL A 65 -16.04 8.18 -13.69
C VAL A 65 -15.48 6.79 -13.41
N VAL A 66 -14.15 6.72 -13.35
CA VAL A 66 -13.42 5.49 -13.04
C VAL A 66 -12.78 5.61 -11.66
N LYS A 67 -13.03 4.64 -10.80
CA LYS A 67 -12.35 4.53 -9.51
C LYS A 67 -11.77 3.14 -9.28
N PRO A 68 -10.55 3.02 -8.74
CA PRO A 68 -10.05 1.74 -8.28
C PRO A 68 -10.81 1.29 -7.02
N HIS A 69 -11.23 0.03 -7.00
CA HIS A 69 -11.77 -0.62 -5.82
C HIS A 69 -10.80 -1.70 -5.36
N PHE A 70 -10.20 -1.47 -4.20
CA PHE A 70 -9.32 -2.41 -3.52
C PHE A 70 -10.13 -3.09 -2.44
N CYS A 71 -10.41 -4.38 -2.64
CA CYS A 71 -10.98 -5.21 -1.61
C CYS A 71 -9.87 -6.04 -0.99
N ASP A 72 -9.93 -6.18 0.32
CA ASP A 72 -9.09 -7.09 1.05
C ASP A 72 -9.83 -7.66 2.26
N THR A 73 -9.34 -8.80 2.74
CA THR A 73 -9.74 -9.42 4.01
C THR A 73 -8.55 -9.47 4.96
N MET A 74 -7.59 -8.56 4.76
CA MET A 74 -6.30 -8.58 5.42
C MET A 74 -6.26 -7.55 6.55
N ASP A 75 -5.97 -8.01 7.76
CA ASP A 75 -5.63 -7.14 8.86
C ASP A 75 -4.12 -6.85 8.82
N VAL A 76 -3.76 -5.59 8.58
CA VAL A 76 -2.36 -5.16 8.44
C VAL A 76 -1.96 -4.31 9.63
N SER A 77 -0.93 -4.76 10.36
CA SER A 77 -0.36 -4.07 11.50
C SER A 77 1.06 -3.58 11.18
N PHE A 78 1.39 -2.35 11.59
CA PHE A 78 2.70 -1.75 11.35
C PHE A 78 3.43 -1.51 12.68
N GLY A 79 4.60 -2.11 12.84
CA GLY A 79 5.58 -1.73 13.84
C GLY A 79 6.43 -0.59 13.27
N LEU A 80 5.95 0.65 13.40
CA LEU A 80 6.55 1.81 12.76
C LEU A 80 8.00 2.04 13.18
N ASP A 81 8.35 1.81 14.45
CA ASP A 81 9.71 2.03 14.97
C ASP A 81 10.71 1.00 14.46
N GLU A 82 10.26 -0.24 14.25
CA GLU A 82 11.08 -1.35 13.77
C GLU A 82 11.12 -1.41 12.24
N GLY A 83 10.24 -0.67 11.54
CA GLY A 83 10.11 -0.78 10.10
C GLY A 83 9.51 -2.11 9.65
N LEU A 84 8.67 -2.74 10.49
CA LEU A 84 8.06 -4.04 10.21
C LEU A 84 6.57 -3.90 9.87
N VAL A 85 6.11 -4.68 8.90
CA VAL A 85 4.69 -4.91 8.65
C VAL A 85 4.35 -6.36 8.94
N GLN A 86 3.22 -6.59 9.61
CA GLN A 86 2.68 -7.93 9.85
C GLN A 86 1.26 -8.02 9.29
N VAL A 87 1.00 -9.09 8.53
CA VAL A 87 -0.24 -9.31 7.80
C VAL A 87 -0.97 -10.51 8.37
N PHE A 88 -2.27 -10.35 8.61
CA PHE A 88 -3.14 -11.40 9.10
C PHE A 88 -4.40 -11.51 8.23
N SER A 89 -5.09 -12.64 8.33
CA SER A 89 -6.48 -12.77 7.94
C SER A 89 -7.16 -13.75 8.88
N SER A 90 -8.36 -13.40 9.34
CA SER A 90 -9.11 -14.20 10.34
C SER A 90 -8.24 -14.62 11.54
N HIS A 91 -7.46 -13.66 12.06
CA HIS A 91 -6.55 -13.84 13.20
C HIS A 91 -5.38 -14.82 12.99
N ARG A 92 -5.08 -15.21 11.74
CA ARG A 92 -3.91 -16.04 11.40
C ARG A 92 -2.90 -15.23 10.58
N PRO A 93 -1.59 -15.39 10.83
CA PRO A 93 -0.57 -14.71 10.04
C PRO A 93 -0.60 -15.19 8.59
N LEU A 94 -0.46 -14.26 7.65
CA LEU A 94 -0.43 -14.54 6.21
C LEU A 94 0.99 -14.51 5.67
N ALA A 95 1.55 -15.69 5.47
CA ALA A 95 2.80 -15.88 4.75
C ALA A 95 2.64 -15.65 3.24
N ARG A 96 3.74 -15.34 2.54
CA ARG A 96 3.78 -15.18 1.08
C ARG A 96 2.87 -14.07 0.54
N THR A 97 2.48 -13.12 1.39
CA THR A 97 1.88 -11.86 0.94
C THR A 97 2.96 -11.05 0.26
N TYR A 98 2.75 -10.70 -1.01
CA TYR A 98 3.69 -9.87 -1.75
C TYR A 98 3.63 -8.44 -1.22
N VAL A 99 4.78 -7.86 -0.92
CA VAL A 99 4.91 -6.48 -0.45
C VAL A 99 5.77 -5.70 -1.44
N LYS A 100 5.28 -4.54 -1.89
CA LYS A 100 6.03 -3.61 -2.73
C LYS A 100 6.07 -2.24 -2.08
N VAL A 101 7.27 -1.67 -1.93
CA VAL A 101 7.53 -0.45 -1.18
C VAL A 101 8.06 0.63 -2.11
N PHE A 102 7.43 1.80 -2.03
CA PHE A 102 7.93 3.05 -2.59
C PHE A 102 8.20 4.05 -1.48
N VAL A 103 9.22 4.87 -1.68
CA VAL A 103 9.57 5.98 -0.79
C VAL A 103 9.53 7.30 -1.54
N GLN A 104 9.28 8.36 -0.78
CA GLN A 104 9.43 9.74 -1.23
C GLN A 104 10.44 10.42 -0.32
N THR A 105 11.42 11.13 -0.89
CA THR A 105 12.50 11.75 -0.12
C THR A 105 12.31 13.25 0.02
N LYS A 106 13.08 13.89 0.91
CA LYS A 106 13.16 15.36 1.04
C LYS A 106 13.65 16.00 -0.27
N ALA A 107 14.66 15.39 -0.90
CA ALA A 107 15.27 15.90 -2.13
C ALA A 107 14.34 15.81 -3.35
N SER A 108 13.43 14.83 -3.39
CA SER A 108 12.54 14.63 -4.53
C SER A 108 11.16 14.14 -4.09
N LYS A 109 10.13 14.85 -4.52
CA LYS A 109 8.73 14.42 -4.35
C LYS A 109 8.34 13.28 -5.30
N LYS A 110 9.23 12.82 -6.18
CA LYS A 110 8.93 11.72 -7.09
C LYS A 110 8.97 10.38 -6.33
N PRO A 111 7.98 9.49 -6.54
CA PRO A 111 8.01 8.17 -5.95
C PRO A 111 9.22 7.38 -6.48
N THR A 112 10.00 6.82 -5.56
CA THR A 112 11.17 5.98 -5.88
C THR A 112 10.91 4.56 -5.38
N PHE A 113 11.12 3.57 -6.25
CA PHE A 113 11.04 2.17 -5.85
C PHE A 113 12.13 1.89 -4.81
N TYR A 114 11.74 1.30 -3.68
CA TYR A 114 12.65 1.06 -2.58
C TYR A 114 13.00 -0.43 -2.49
N LYS A 115 12.00 -1.28 -2.27
CA LYS A 115 12.14 -2.74 -2.32
C LYS A 115 10.81 -3.44 -2.47
N ASP A 116 10.88 -4.72 -2.73
CA ASP A 116 9.77 -5.66 -2.68
C ASP A 116 10.19 -6.99 -2.06
N GLY A 117 9.22 -7.84 -1.81
CA GLY A 117 9.44 -9.18 -1.29
C GLY A 117 8.15 -9.83 -0.82
N TYR A 118 8.30 -10.82 0.05
CA TYR A 118 7.18 -11.59 0.58
C TYR A 118 7.24 -11.67 2.09
N THR A 119 6.07 -11.73 2.73
CA THR A 119 5.99 -12.00 4.16
C THR A 119 6.48 -13.42 4.49
N ASP A 120 7.14 -13.56 5.64
CA ASP A 120 7.61 -14.83 6.19
C ASP A 120 6.46 -15.70 6.74
N ILE A 121 6.80 -16.86 7.34
CA ILE A 121 5.82 -17.79 7.93
C ILE A 121 5.01 -17.17 9.09
N CYS A 122 5.51 -16.10 9.70
CA CYS A 122 4.86 -15.35 10.76
C CYS A 122 4.05 -14.17 10.20
N GLY A 123 3.95 -14.04 8.88
CA GLY A 123 3.27 -12.95 8.19
C GLY A 123 4.01 -11.63 8.26
N ARG A 124 5.30 -11.62 8.59
CA ARG A 124 6.11 -10.42 8.78
C ARG A 124 6.92 -10.10 7.54
N PHE A 125 7.08 -8.81 7.28
CA PHE A 125 7.99 -8.28 6.28
C PHE A 125 8.63 -7.02 6.84
N ASP A 126 9.96 -6.98 6.83
CA ASP A 126 10.70 -5.76 7.10
C ASP A 126 10.63 -4.88 5.87
N TYR A 127 10.05 -3.68 5.97
CA TYR A 127 9.91 -2.74 4.86
C TYR A 127 10.98 -1.64 4.82
N MET A 128 11.90 -1.56 5.81
CA MET A 128 12.93 -0.50 5.93
C MET A 128 14.38 -0.99 5.98
N ALA A 129 14.63 -2.29 6.14
CA ALA A 129 15.98 -2.84 6.06
C ALA A 129 16.48 -2.86 4.61
N ILE A 130 17.26 -1.85 4.25
CA ILE A 130 18.25 -1.86 3.15
C ILE A 130 19.49 -1.12 3.68
N ASN A 131 20.68 -1.55 3.28
CA ASN A 131 21.97 -0.99 3.71
C ASN A 131 22.25 0.46 3.21
N ASP A 132 21.25 1.20 2.73
CA ASP A 132 21.40 2.59 2.27
C ASP A 132 20.96 3.57 3.37
N THR A 133 21.89 3.83 4.29
CA THR A 133 21.67 4.68 5.46
C THR A 133 21.38 6.14 5.07
N ALA A 134 21.93 6.62 3.94
CA ALA A 134 21.72 7.99 3.48
C ALA A 134 20.29 8.19 2.98
N LEU A 135 19.78 7.24 2.20
CA LEU A 135 18.40 7.29 1.70
C LEU A 135 17.38 7.25 2.85
N LEU A 136 17.63 6.44 3.88
CA LEU A 136 16.73 6.27 5.03
C LEU A 136 16.50 7.57 5.82
N LEU A 137 17.54 8.38 6.01
CA LEU A 137 17.45 9.68 6.72
C LEU A 137 16.67 10.74 5.93
N ASP A 138 16.56 10.55 4.62
CA ASP A 138 15.89 11.47 3.70
C ASP A 138 14.46 11.05 3.37
N VAL A 139 14.00 9.86 3.78
CA VAL A 139 12.61 9.43 3.55
C VAL A 139 11.64 10.34 4.32
N THR A 140 10.59 10.78 3.63
CA THR A 140 9.50 11.60 4.18
C THR A 140 8.17 10.87 4.21
N LYS A 141 7.94 9.96 3.25
CA LYS A 141 6.74 9.14 3.14
C LYS A 141 7.08 7.78 2.58
N VAL A 142 6.29 6.79 2.98
CA VAL A 142 6.40 5.41 2.54
C VAL A 142 5.03 4.96 2.05
N ALA A 143 5.00 4.30 0.90
CA ALA A 143 3.80 3.68 0.36
C ALA A 143 4.06 2.18 0.16
N LEU A 144 3.18 1.36 0.72
CA LEU A 144 3.23 -0.10 0.61
C LEU A 144 2.01 -0.61 -0.12
N LEU A 145 2.23 -1.52 -1.05
CA LEU A 145 1.22 -2.40 -1.62
C LEU A 145 1.44 -3.79 -1.03
N LEU A 146 0.42 -4.33 -0.39
CA LEU A 146 0.34 -5.71 0.03
C LEU A 146 -0.63 -6.45 -0.89
N LEU A 147 -0.23 -7.56 -1.46
CA LEU A 147 -1.03 -8.33 -2.41
C LEU A 147 -0.98 -9.82 -2.04
N HIS A 148 -2.14 -10.40 -1.82
CA HIS A 148 -2.29 -11.82 -1.54
C HIS A 148 -3.30 -12.45 -2.53
N PRO A 149 -2.98 -13.60 -3.15
CA PRO A 149 -3.84 -14.20 -4.18
C PRO A 149 -5.29 -14.47 -3.73
N GLN A 150 -5.48 -14.91 -2.48
CA GLN A 150 -6.81 -15.18 -1.94
C GLN A 150 -7.41 -14.03 -1.12
N HIS A 151 -6.60 -13.11 -0.60
CA HIS A 151 -7.05 -12.11 0.37
C HIS A 151 -7.08 -10.68 -0.18
N GLY A 152 -6.79 -10.51 -1.47
CA GLY A 152 -6.91 -9.24 -2.17
C GLY A 152 -5.68 -8.36 -2.04
N ALA A 153 -5.88 -7.05 -2.11
CA ALA A 153 -4.78 -6.08 -2.13
C ALA A 153 -5.06 -4.88 -1.22
N VAL A 154 -4.04 -4.49 -0.45
CA VAL A 154 -4.06 -3.35 0.45
C VAL A 154 -3.01 -2.35 0.02
N ILE A 155 -3.37 -1.07 -0.05
CA ILE A 155 -2.40 0.03 -0.15
C ILE A 155 -2.42 0.80 1.17
N ARG A 156 -1.24 1.07 1.73
CA ARG A 156 -1.05 1.89 2.92
C ARG A 156 0.04 2.91 2.71
N GLN A 157 -0.22 4.12 3.15
CA GLN A 157 0.78 5.17 3.24
C GLN A 157 1.09 5.38 4.72
N ILE A 158 2.37 5.35 5.07
CA ILE A 158 2.83 5.48 6.44
C ILE A 158 4.00 6.47 6.53
N SER A 159 4.21 6.99 7.73
CA SER A 159 5.40 7.76 8.07
C SER A 159 6.62 6.82 8.17
N PRO A 160 7.83 7.31 7.84
CA PRO A 160 9.05 6.56 8.10
C PRO A 160 9.25 6.30 9.61
N PRO A 161 10.00 5.26 9.99
CA PRO A 161 10.39 5.03 11.39
C PRO A 161 11.15 6.21 11.99
N VAL A 162 10.88 6.53 13.25
CA VAL A 162 11.49 7.68 13.94
C VAL A 162 12.93 7.38 14.39
N THR A 163 13.26 6.11 14.61
CA THR A 163 14.50 5.63 15.25
C THR A 163 15.70 5.53 14.30
N ILE A 164 15.51 5.66 12.98
CA ILE A 164 16.65 5.68 12.02
C ILE A 164 17.49 6.96 12.22
N SER A 165 16.92 7.97 12.87
CA SER A 165 17.69 9.05 13.47
C SER A 165 18.38 8.52 14.73
N THR A 166 19.72 8.49 14.74
CA THR A 166 20.63 8.54 15.92
C THR A 166 21.32 7.28 16.47
N GLU A 167 21.39 6.14 15.76
CA GLU A 167 22.26 5.01 16.19
C GLU A 167 23.52 4.77 15.34
N ALA A 168 23.84 5.69 14.41
CA ALA A 168 25.15 5.74 13.78
C ALA A 168 26.00 6.83 14.44
N ASP A 169 26.74 6.47 15.50
CA ASP A 169 28.05 7.03 15.94
C ASP A 169 28.25 7.01 17.47
N GLN A 170 27.83 5.94 18.17
CA GLN A 170 28.52 5.59 19.41
C GLN A 170 29.62 4.59 19.08
N ARG A 171 30.80 5.12 18.70
CA ARG A 171 32.02 4.31 18.81
C ARG A 171 32.11 3.84 20.26
N PRO A 172 32.25 2.53 20.53
CA PRO A 172 32.54 2.09 21.88
C PRO A 172 33.80 2.83 22.34
N ALA A 173 33.70 3.56 23.45
CA ALA A 173 34.85 4.23 24.05
C ALA A 173 35.97 3.19 24.19
N LYS A 174 37.18 3.54 23.73
CA LYS A 174 38.35 2.66 23.82
C LYS A 174 38.47 2.18 25.27
N LEU A 175 38.23 0.89 25.50
CA LEU A 175 38.52 0.26 26.79
C LEU A 175 40.02 0.39 27.04
N ASP A 176 40.39 1.15 28.07
CA ASP A 176 41.79 1.27 28.49
C ASP A 176 42.17 0.00 29.26
N TRP A 177 42.94 -0.85 28.59
CA TRP A 177 43.36 -2.16 29.11
C TRP A 177 44.43 -2.07 30.21
N LYS A 178 44.91 -0.85 30.54
CA LYS A 178 45.97 -0.64 31.54
C LYS A 178 45.47 -0.53 32.98
N ALA A 179 44.16 -0.55 33.24
CA ALA A 179 43.60 -0.41 34.59
C ALA A 179 43.43 -1.72 35.38
N ARG A 180 44.02 -2.83 34.90
CA ARG A 180 44.00 -4.13 35.60
C ARG A 180 45.40 -4.72 35.70
N VAL A 181 46.20 -4.20 36.63
CA VAL A 181 47.27 -4.92 37.35
C VAL A 181 47.24 -4.47 38.80
#